data_AF-A0A7S2GR32-F1
#
_entry.id   AF-A0A7S2GR32-F1
#
_cell.length_a   1.000
_cell.length_b   1.000
_cell.length_c   1.000
_cell.angle_alpha   90.00
_cell.angle_beta   90.00
_cell.angle_gamma   90.00
#
_symmetry.space_group_name_H-M   'P 1'
#
loop_
_entity.id
_entity.type
_entity.pdbx_description
1 polymer ?
#
loop_
_entity_poly.entity_id
_entity_poly.type
_entity_poly.pdbx_seq_one_letter_code
_entity_poly.pdbx_strand_id
1 'polypeptide(L)'
;NAYRGTYEGQTPSVGPIPALKMASAIPGFKPQTPEQAKRVTHFPTYLALASTWDPYLVKDVATAIAEEFKTLGANTMLGPALNVHQATQRDASFDSLSGEDPTLGSVLARHWMLACHEA
;
A
#
# COMPACT_ATOMS: atom_id res chain seq x y z
N ASN A 1 -26.16 1.82 14.66
CA ASN A 1 -25.30 0.67 14.28
C ASN A 1 -23.92 1.22 13.90
N ALA A 2 -23.01 1.31 14.87
CA ALA A 2 -21.86 2.24 14.88
C ALA A 2 -20.60 1.76 14.11
N TYR A 3 -20.74 0.80 13.19
CA TYR A 3 -19.62 0.13 12.52
C TYR A 3 -19.28 0.66 11.11
N ARG A 4 -19.79 1.83 10.73
CA ARG A 4 -19.55 2.45 9.41
C ARG A 4 -18.60 3.64 9.51
N GLY A 5 -17.34 3.42 9.84
CA GLY A 5 -16.30 4.33 9.34
C GLY A 5 -15.97 3.99 7.89
N THR A 6 -15.33 4.91 7.19
CA THR A 6 -15.25 4.91 5.73
C THR A 6 -14.16 3.99 5.17
N TYR A 7 -13.27 3.43 6.00
CA TYR A 7 -12.13 2.58 5.61
C TYR A 7 -12.53 1.17 5.13
N GLU A 8 -11.68 0.55 4.30
CA GLU A 8 -11.93 -0.79 3.73
C GLU A 8 -12.10 -1.85 4.81
N GLY A 9 -11.31 -1.75 5.87
CA GLY A 9 -11.44 -2.56 7.08
C GLY A 9 -11.24 -1.69 8.31
N GLN A 10 -11.99 -1.95 9.37
CA GLN A 10 -11.79 -1.25 10.64
C GLN A 10 -12.28 -2.04 11.84
N THR A 11 -11.64 -1.80 12.98
CA THR A 11 -12.12 -2.24 14.29
C THR A 11 -12.26 -1.02 15.20
N PRO A 12 -13.33 -0.93 16.00
CA PRO A 12 -13.44 0.16 16.98
C PRO A 12 -12.33 0.06 18.03
N SER A 13 -12.07 1.16 18.73
CA SER A 13 -11.20 1.17 19.90
C SER A 13 -11.84 0.38 21.06
N VAL A 14 -10.99 -0.23 21.89
CA VAL A 14 -11.41 -0.95 23.10
C VAL A 14 -10.58 -0.42 24.28
N GLY A 15 -11.19 0.45 25.10
CA GLY A 15 -10.50 1.11 26.20
C GLY A 15 -9.27 1.90 25.71
N PRO A 16 -8.05 1.59 26.19
CA PRO A 16 -6.82 2.26 25.75
C PRO A 16 -6.32 1.81 24.36
N ILE A 17 -6.89 0.74 23.80
CA ILE A 17 -6.46 0.19 22.51
C ILE A 17 -7.10 1.03 21.39
N PRO A 18 -6.31 1.68 20.52
CA PRO A 18 -6.85 2.53 19.46
C PRO A 18 -7.58 1.70 18.39
N ALA A 19 -8.46 2.36 17.64
CA ALA A 19 -9.11 1.76 16.49
C ALA A 19 -8.08 1.39 15.41
N LEU A 20 -8.26 0.24 14.76
CA LEU A 20 -7.52 -0.11 13.54
C LEU A 20 -8.31 0.35 12.33
N LYS A 21 -7.64 0.97 11.37
CA LYS A 21 -8.20 1.54 10.15
C LYS A 21 -7.30 1.14 8.99
N MET A 22 -7.85 0.32 8.11
CA MET A 22 -7.16 -0.35 7.02
C MET A 22 -7.54 0.29 5.69
N ALA A 23 -6.54 0.58 4.85
CA ALA A 23 -6.76 1.03 3.49
C ALA A 23 -5.78 0.33 2.53
N SER A 24 -6.23 0.07 1.30
CA SER A 24 -5.39 -0.34 0.19
C SER A 24 -4.34 0.70 -0.13
N ALA A 25 -3.13 0.21 -0.42
CA ALA A 25 -1.99 1.00 -0.87
C ALA A 25 -1.80 0.99 -2.38
N ILE A 26 -2.70 0.36 -3.14
CA ILE A 26 -2.48 0.06 -4.57
C ILE A 26 -3.19 1.10 -5.46
N PRO A 27 -2.44 1.90 -6.27
CA PRO A 27 -1.01 2.17 -6.21
C PRO A 27 -0.61 3.22 -5.16
N GLY A 28 -1.55 3.77 -4.39
CA GLY A 28 -1.29 4.66 -3.25
C GLY A 28 -2.38 4.56 -2.20
N PHE A 29 -2.50 5.55 -1.31
CA PHE A 29 -3.61 5.56 -0.35
C PHE A 29 -4.95 5.64 -1.08
N LYS A 30 -5.80 4.63 -0.89
CA LYS A 30 -7.16 4.65 -1.44
C LYS A 30 -8.06 5.55 -0.59
N PRO A 31 -8.55 6.68 -1.12
CA PRO A 31 -9.38 7.60 -0.37
C PRO A 31 -10.75 7.00 -0.06
N GLN A 32 -11.26 7.34 1.12
CA GLN A 32 -12.53 6.87 1.65
C GLN A 32 -13.58 7.99 1.73
N THR A 33 -13.14 9.24 1.55
CA THR A 33 -14.01 10.43 1.46
C THR A 33 -13.57 11.33 0.31
N PRO A 34 -14.48 12.19 -0.22
CA PRO A 34 -14.11 13.20 -1.21
C PRO A 34 -13.01 14.15 -0.75
N GLU A 35 -12.93 14.46 0.54
CA GLU A 35 -11.89 15.31 1.12
C GLU A 35 -10.52 14.64 1.09
N GLN A 36 -10.46 13.34 1.40
CA GLN A 36 -9.23 12.55 1.26
C GLN A 36 -8.81 12.48 -0.21
N ALA A 37 -9.76 12.29 -1.13
CA ALA A 37 -9.48 12.18 -2.57
C ALA A 37 -8.80 13.42 -3.17
N LYS A 38 -8.94 14.60 -2.55
CA LYS A 38 -8.26 15.83 -2.96
C LYS A 38 -6.79 15.92 -2.51
N ARG A 39 -6.33 14.96 -1.70
CA ARG A 39 -5.05 15.00 -0.98
C ARG A 39 -4.22 13.72 -1.14
N VAL A 40 -4.59 12.86 -2.09
CA VAL A 40 -3.87 11.60 -2.36
C VAL A 40 -2.99 11.75 -3.60
N THR A 41 -1.85 11.07 -3.58
CA THR A 41 -0.97 10.92 -4.73
C THR A 41 -1.32 9.63 -5.47
N HIS A 42 -1.40 9.70 -6.79
CA HIS A 42 -1.52 8.52 -7.63
C HIS A 42 -0.12 8.10 -8.10
N PHE A 43 0.48 7.15 -7.39
CA PHE A 43 1.82 6.63 -7.72
C PHE A 43 1.77 5.72 -8.96
N PRO A 44 2.93 5.43 -9.59
CA PRO A 44 3.01 4.41 -10.63
C PRO A 44 2.47 3.06 -10.17
N THR A 45 2.01 2.24 -11.11
CA THR A 45 1.63 0.85 -10.82
C THR A 45 2.83 0.11 -10.23
N TYR A 46 2.56 -0.90 -9.41
CA TYR A 46 3.65 -1.64 -8.77
C TYR A 46 4.50 -2.40 -9.78
N LEU A 47 3.92 -2.84 -10.90
CA LEU A 47 4.70 -3.42 -11.99
C LEU A 47 5.63 -2.40 -12.65
N ALA A 48 5.20 -1.15 -12.82
CA ALA A 48 6.07 -0.08 -13.32
C ALA A 48 7.20 0.23 -12.32
N LEU A 49 6.89 0.24 -11.02
CA LEU A 49 7.88 0.41 -9.97
C LEU A 49 8.88 -0.77 -9.92
N ALA A 50 8.40 -2.01 -10.07
CA ALA A 50 9.24 -3.20 -10.18
C ALA A 50 10.17 -3.13 -11.40
N SER A 51 9.69 -2.56 -12.50
CA SER A 51 10.45 -2.37 -13.74
C SER A 51 11.61 -1.38 -13.62
N THR A 52 11.74 -0.67 -12.49
CA THR A 52 12.90 0.18 -12.20
C THR A 52 14.10 -0.60 -11.70
N TRP A 53 13.87 -1.80 -11.12
CA TRP A 53 14.89 -2.62 -10.46
C TRP A 53 15.65 -1.89 -9.35
N ASP A 54 15.10 -0.79 -8.82
CA ASP A 54 15.75 0.07 -7.85
C ASP A 54 15.09 -0.06 -6.46
N PRO A 55 15.69 -0.83 -5.53
CA PRO A 55 15.12 -1.02 -4.19
C PRO A 55 15.11 0.27 -3.34
N TYR A 56 15.97 1.24 -3.64
CA TYR A 56 15.99 2.52 -2.91
C TYR A 56 14.85 3.40 -3.39
N LEU A 57 14.59 3.46 -4.69
CA LEU A 57 13.41 4.13 -5.23
C LEU A 57 12.10 3.52 -4.70
N VAL A 58 12.02 2.19 -4.59
CA VAL A 58 10.87 1.53 -3.96
C VAL A 58 10.71 1.94 -2.50
N LYS A 59 11.82 2.05 -1.76
CA LYS A 59 11.79 2.53 -0.37
C LYS A 59 11.23 3.95 -0.30
N ASP A 60 11.72 4.86 -1.14
CA ASP A 60 11.30 6.27 -1.15
C ASP A 60 9.80 6.42 -1.47
N VAL A 61 9.32 5.68 -2.47
CA VAL A 61 7.89 5.64 -2.83
C VAL A 61 7.06 5.10 -1.67
N ALA A 62 7.48 3.99 -1.06
CA ALA A 62 6.77 3.39 0.07
C ALA A 62 6.75 4.31 1.31
N THR A 63 7.81 5.09 1.55
CA THR A 63 7.85 6.10 2.60
C THR A 63 6.82 7.19 2.35
N ALA A 64 6.75 7.74 1.12
CA ALA A 64 5.75 8.73 0.76
C ALA A 64 4.32 8.20 0.93
N ILE A 65 4.06 6.95 0.54
CA ILE A 65 2.76 6.30 0.76
C ILE A 65 2.47 6.17 2.26
N ALA A 66 3.44 5.72 3.07
CA ALA A 66 3.24 5.59 4.51
C ALA A 66 2.93 6.93 5.20
N GLU A 67 3.55 8.02 4.76
CA GLU A 67 3.22 9.38 5.20
C GLU A 67 1.78 9.78 4.84
N GLU A 68 1.30 9.45 3.63
CA GLU A 68 -0.11 9.65 3.26
C GLU A 68 -1.06 8.88 4.17
N PHE A 69 -0.75 7.63 4.50
CA PHE A 69 -1.56 6.82 5.41
C PHE A 69 -1.68 7.50 6.79
N LYS A 70 -0.56 7.94 7.37
CA LYS A 70 -0.53 8.63 8.66
C LYS A 70 -1.34 9.92 8.65
N THR A 71 -1.19 10.74 7.60
CA THR A 71 -1.86 12.04 7.50
C THR A 71 -3.35 11.93 7.18
N LEU A 72 -3.76 10.88 6.45
CA LEU A 72 -5.14 10.65 6.04
C LEU A 72 -5.92 9.77 7.03
N GLY A 73 -5.25 9.23 8.06
CA GLY A 73 -5.86 8.63 9.24
C GLY A 73 -6.02 7.11 9.21
N ALA A 74 -5.34 6.42 8.30
CA ALA A 74 -5.19 4.95 8.35
C ALA A 74 -3.89 4.57 9.07
N ASN A 75 -3.96 3.52 9.90
CA ASN A 75 -2.82 2.99 10.64
C ASN A 75 -2.49 1.55 10.25
N THR A 76 -3.15 1.02 9.21
CA THR A 76 -2.83 -0.28 8.64
C THR A 76 -2.85 -0.20 7.12
N MET A 77 -1.73 -0.57 6.52
CA MET A 77 -1.54 -0.58 5.07
C MET A 77 -1.84 -1.98 4.52
N LEU A 78 -2.72 -2.06 3.52
CA LEU A 78 -2.98 -3.30 2.78
C LEU A 78 -2.13 -3.28 1.50
N GLY A 79 -0.86 -3.67 1.64
CA GLY A 79 0.11 -3.71 0.55
C GLY A 79 1.54 -3.98 1.05
N PRO A 80 2.51 -4.19 0.14
CA PRO A 80 2.31 -4.25 -1.30
C PRO A 80 1.75 -5.61 -1.72
N ALA A 81 1.20 -5.73 -2.94
CA ALA A 81 0.88 -7.04 -3.48
C ALA A 81 2.15 -7.67 -4.08
N LEU A 82 2.36 -8.97 -3.80
CA LEU A 82 3.59 -9.70 -4.13
C LEU A 82 3.34 -10.99 -4.91
N ASN A 83 2.18 -11.09 -5.57
CA ASN A 83 1.82 -12.25 -6.37
C ASN A 83 2.79 -12.39 -7.55
N VAL A 84 3.40 -13.57 -7.70
CA VAL A 84 4.23 -13.88 -8.87
C VAL A 84 3.33 -14.07 -10.10
N HIS A 85 3.70 -13.44 -11.21
CA HIS A 85 2.99 -13.54 -12.47
C HIS A 85 3.21 -14.92 -13.09
N GLN A 86 2.16 -15.73 -13.09
CA GLN A 86 2.18 -17.06 -13.71
C GLN A 86 1.75 -17.01 -15.18
N ALA A 87 0.98 -15.99 -15.56
CA ALA A 87 0.48 -15.78 -16.91
C ALA A 87 0.34 -14.28 -17.19
N THR A 88 0.52 -13.90 -18.45
CA THR A 88 0.50 -12.50 -18.89
C THR A 88 -0.88 -11.84 -18.79
N GLN A 89 -1.96 -12.62 -18.75
CA GLN A 89 -3.35 -12.12 -18.80
C GLN A 89 -4.06 -12.10 -17.43
N ARG A 90 -3.32 -12.08 -16.32
CA ARG A 90 -3.96 -11.94 -15.01
C ARG A 90 -4.33 -10.47 -14.74
N ASP A 91 -5.56 -10.28 -14.29
CA ASP A 91 -6.16 -8.98 -13.95
C ASP A 91 -5.35 -8.20 -12.91
N ALA A 92 -4.79 -8.86 -11.90
CA ALA A 92 -4.01 -8.21 -10.84
C ALA A 92 -2.49 -8.21 -11.10
N SER A 93 -2.05 -8.29 -12.36
CA SER A 93 -0.62 -8.24 -12.71
C SER A 93 -0.02 -6.84 -12.57
N PHE A 94 -0.75 -5.78 -12.92
CA PHE A 94 -0.22 -4.42 -12.79
C PHE A 94 -0.04 -3.99 -11.32
N ASP A 95 -0.80 -4.63 -10.42
CA ASP A 95 -0.82 -4.35 -8.98
C ASP A 95 0.27 -5.08 -8.19
N SER A 96 1.04 -5.99 -8.80
CA SER A 96 2.07 -6.74 -8.09
C SER A 96 3.46 -6.12 -8.24
N LEU A 97 4.19 -6.02 -7.14
CA LEU A 97 5.58 -5.56 -7.09
C LEU A 97 6.60 -6.67 -7.43
N SER A 98 6.15 -7.91 -7.57
CA SER A 98 7.04 -9.05 -7.85
C SER A 98 7.30 -9.28 -9.35
N GLY A 99 6.38 -8.85 -10.22
CA GLY A 99 6.41 -9.30 -11.61
C GLY A 99 6.39 -10.83 -11.70
N GLU A 100 7.17 -11.41 -12.62
CA GLU A 100 7.34 -12.87 -12.78
C GLU A 100 8.49 -13.47 -11.95
N ASP A 101 9.39 -12.64 -11.40
CA ASP A 101 10.57 -13.11 -10.69
C ASP A 101 10.42 -12.97 -9.16
N PRO A 102 10.32 -14.09 -8.42
CA PRO A 102 10.17 -14.03 -6.96
C PRO A 102 11.38 -13.42 -6.25
N THR A 103 12.58 -13.49 -6.86
CA THR A 103 13.81 -12.96 -6.26
C THR A 103 13.77 -11.43 -6.23
N LEU A 104 13.50 -10.80 -7.38
CA LEU A 104 13.30 -9.36 -7.52
C LEU A 104 12.19 -8.91 -6.58
N GLY A 105 11.03 -9.58 -6.61
CA GLY A 105 9.92 -9.28 -5.71
C GLY A 105 10.32 -9.28 -4.24
N SER A 106 11.13 -10.25 -3.79
CA SER A 106 11.60 -10.32 -2.41
C SER A 106 12.51 -9.15 -2.01
N VAL A 107 13.40 -8.73 -2.92
CA VAL A 107 14.33 -7.60 -2.69
C VAL A 107 13.54 -6.30 -2.59
N LEU A 108 12.62 -6.04 -3.51
CA LEU A 108 11.80 -4.83 -3.51
C LEU A 108 10.84 -4.80 -2.31
N ALA A 109 10.20 -5.93 -1.99
CA ALA A 109 9.30 -6.06 -0.85
C ALA A 109 9.98 -5.74 0.48
N ARG A 110 11.23 -6.19 0.66
CA ARG A 110 12.01 -5.90 1.87
C ARG A 110 12.14 -4.38 2.09
N HIS A 111 12.46 -3.64 1.03
CA HIS A 111 12.64 -2.19 1.12
C HIS A 111 11.31 -1.47 1.36
N TRP A 112 10.22 -1.93 0.74
CA TRP A 112 8.88 -1.45 1.04
C TRP A 112 8.52 -1.65 2.52
N MET A 113 8.73 -2.85 3.07
CA MET A 113 8.39 -3.14 4.47
C MET A 113 9.19 -2.27 5.44
N LEU A 114 10.47 -2.04 5.18
CA LEU A 114 11.29 -1.15 6.00
C LEU A 114 10.73 0.28 5.99
N ALA A 115 10.41 0.82 4.81
CA ALA A 115 9.81 2.15 4.70
C ALA A 115 8.52 2.30 5.51
N CYS A 116 7.60 1.34 5.42
CA CYS A 116 6.30 1.43 6.13
C CYS A 116 6.42 1.37 7.66
N HIS A 117 7.45 0.72 8.20
CA HIS A 117 7.64 0.59 9.64
C HIS A 117 8.56 1.67 10.22
N GLU A 118 9.39 2.31 9.39
CA GLU A 118 10.27 3.41 9.77
C GLU A 118 9.61 4.78 9.66
N ALA A 119 8.71 4.96 8.67
CA ALA A 119 7.95 6.19 8.45
C ALA A 119 7.07 6.49 9.65
#